data_AF-A0A643JV44-F1
#
_entry.id   AF-A0A643JV44-F1
#
_cell.length_a   1.000
_cell.length_b   1.000
_cell.length_c   1.000
_cell.angle_alpha   90.00
_cell.angle_beta   90.00
_cell.angle_gamma   90.00
#
_symmetry.space_group_name_H-M   'P 1'
#
loop_
_entity.id
_entity.type
_entity.pdbx_description
1 polymer ?
#
loop_
_entity_poly.entity_id
_entity_poly.type
_entity_poly.pdbx_seq_one_letter_code
_entity_poly.pdbx_strand_id
1 'polypeptide(L)'
;MDSLEIEHTVQNIADAYDIEVYDVHESGNTLVIEQEEFEDTRSTMTSALLFDRYDAGFDHIEIHVPDSGETKRISRTLFQESLSELSNVIGNQGAFGSSF
;
A
#
# COMPACT_ATOMS: atom_id res chain seq x y z
N MET A 1 -16.69 0.50 8.92
CA MET A 1 -15.56 1.10 8.19
C MET A 1 -15.74 2.59 8.30
N ASP A 2 -14.70 3.31 8.71
CA ASP A 2 -14.72 4.77 8.70
C ASP A 2 -14.09 5.23 7.39
N SER A 3 -14.93 5.52 6.39
CA SER A 3 -14.45 5.87 5.05
C SER A 3 -13.65 7.16 5.04
N LEU A 4 -13.94 8.08 5.98
CA LEU A 4 -13.17 9.31 6.18
C LEU A 4 -11.71 9.02 6.55
N GLU A 5 -11.43 7.95 7.31
CA GLU A 5 -10.05 7.57 7.66
C GLU A 5 -9.26 7.09 6.43
N ILE A 6 -9.91 6.33 5.54
CA ILE A 6 -9.28 5.83 4.32
C ILE A 6 -9.06 6.98 3.33
N GLU A 7 -10.06 7.83 3.12
CA GLU A 7 -9.95 9.02 2.26
C GLU A 7 -8.83 9.95 2.74
N HIS A 8 -8.76 10.23 4.04
CA HIS A 8 -7.67 11.01 4.62
C HIS A 8 -6.30 10.36 4.39
N THR A 9 -6.20 9.03 4.50
CA THR A 9 -4.95 8.31 4.23
C THR A 9 -4.52 8.47 2.78
N VAL A 10 -5.45 8.32 1.84
CA VAL A 10 -5.18 8.49 0.40
C VAL A 10 -4.74 9.92 0.09
N GLN A 11 -5.42 10.93 0.65
CA GLN A 11 -5.06 12.32 0.44
C GLN A 11 -3.67 12.65 1.01
N ASN A 12 -3.36 12.18 2.22
CA ASN A 12 -2.05 12.41 2.83
C ASN A 12 -0.91 11.80 1.99
N ILE A 13 -1.13 10.62 1.41
CA ILE A 13 -0.17 9.98 0.49
C ILE A 13 -0.06 10.78 -0.80
N ALA A 14 -1.19 11.18 -1.38
CA ALA A 14 -1.21 11.97 -2.60
C ALA A 14 -0.39 13.27 -2.45
N ASP A 15 -0.63 14.00 -1.35
CA ASP A 15 0.07 15.24 -1.03
C ASP A 15 1.57 15.00 -0.74
N ALA A 16 1.91 13.91 -0.04
CA ALA A 16 3.29 13.61 0.33
C ALA A 16 4.18 13.24 -0.87
N TYR A 17 3.59 12.63 -1.89
CA TYR A 17 4.30 12.10 -3.06
C TYR A 17 4.01 12.88 -4.35
N ASP A 18 3.29 14.01 -4.27
CA ASP A 18 2.88 14.84 -5.41
C ASP A 18 2.15 14.03 -6.50
N ILE A 19 1.20 13.20 -6.05
CA ILE A 19 0.40 12.31 -6.91
C ILE A 19 -0.95 12.96 -7.15
N GLU A 20 -1.28 13.20 -8.42
CA GLU A 20 -2.64 13.59 -8.80
C GLU A 20 -3.58 12.38 -8.71
N VAL A 21 -4.66 12.51 -7.93
CA VAL A 21 -5.72 11.51 -7.81
C VAL A 21 -7.01 12.13 -8.36
N TYR A 22 -7.53 11.55 -9.44
CA TYR A 22 -8.59 12.19 -10.24
C TYR A 22 -10.00 11.76 -9.85
N ASP A 23 -10.18 10.51 -9.41
CA ASP A 23 -11.47 9.99 -8.95
C ASP A 23 -11.27 9.08 -7.74
N VAL A 24 -11.83 9.50 -6.60
CA VAL A 24 -11.89 8.72 -5.36
C VAL A 24 -13.34 8.67 -4.94
N HIS A 25 -13.90 7.47 -4.86
CA HIS A 25 -15.29 7.29 -4.47
C HIS A 25 -15.51 6.00 -3.67
N GLU A 26 -16.52 6.03 -2.82
CA GLU A 26 -16.96 4.85 -2.08
C GLU A 26 -17.79 3.92 -2.96
N SER A 27 -17.50 2.63 -2.89
CA SER A 27 -18.32 1.55 -3.45
C SER A 27 -18.52 0.47 -2.39
N GLY A 28 -19.64 0.58 -1.65
CA GLY A 28 -19.94 -0.31 -0.53
C GLY A 28 -18.97 -0.11 0.64
N ASN A 29 -18.15 -1.13 0.93
CA ASN A 29 -17.14 -1.08 1.99
C ASN A 29 -15.72 -0.93 1.41
N THR A 30 -15.60 -0.29 0.25
CA THR A 30 -14.34 -0.14 -0.47
C THR A 30 -14.22 1.30 -0.92
N LEU A 31 -13.06 1.91 -0.70
CA LEU A 31 -12.70 3.15 -1.37
C LEU A 31 -12.03 2.79 -2.70
N VAL A 32 -12.62 3.24 -3.79
CA VAL A 32 -12.11 3.04 -5.15
C VAL A 32 -11.29 4.26 -5.53
N ILE A 33 -10.09 4.03 -6.02
CA ILE A 33 -9.18 5.07 -6.49
C ILE A 33 -8.92 4.79 -7.96
N GLU A 34 -9.45 5.63 -8.85
CA GLU A 34 -9.15 5.53 -10.28
C GLU A 34 -7.86 6.28 -10.59
N GLN A 35 -6.96 5.61 -11.31
CA GLN A 35 -5.68 6.16 -11.71
C GLN A 35 -5.54 6.07 -13.22
N GLU A 36 -5.41 7.22 -13.88
CA GLU A 36 -5.05 7.27 -15.31
C GLU A 36 -3.57 6.88 -15.50
N GLU A 37 -3.21 6.47 -16.73
CA GLU A 37 -2.05 5.67 -17.18
C GLU A 37 -0.61 6.13 -16.85
N PHE A 38 -0.35 6.85 -15.76
CA PHE A 38 1.02 7.14 -15.33
C PHE A 38 1.56 5.98 -14.47
N GLU A 39 2.29 5.05 -15.10
CA GLU A 39 2.82 3.83 -14.46
C GLU A 39 3.59 4.11 -13.16
N ASP A 40 4.38 5.19 -13.13
CA ASP A 40 5.21 5.55 -11.98
C ASP A 40 4.37 6.02 -10.79
N THR A 41 3.34 6.83 -11.03
CA THR A 41 2.44 7.37 -10.00
C THR A 41 1.56 6.27 -9.42
N ARG A 42 1.10 5.34 -10.26
CA ARG A 42 0.35 4.15 -9.82
C ARG A 42 1.17 3.24 -8.93
N SER A 43 2.40 2.95 -9.34
CA SER A 43 3.33 2.14 -8.56
C SER A 43 3.66 2.79 -7.22
N THR A 44 3.88 4.11 -7.23
CA THR A 44 4.19 4.90 -6.01
C THR A 44 3.03 4.93 -5.03
N MET A 45 1.80 5.22 -5.50
CA MET A 45 0.59 5.21 -4.66
C MET A 45 0.33 3.83 -4.06
N THR A 46 0.37 2.78 -4.89
CA THR A 46 0.14 1.40 -4.43
C THR A 46 1.17 0.99 -3.38
N SER A 47 2.44 1.34 -3.62
CA SER A 47 3.51 1.09 -2.66
C SER A 47 3.26 1.86 -1.37
N ALA A 48 3.01 3.16 -1.45
CA ALA A 48 2.73 3.98 -0.28
C ALA A 48 1.58 3.39 0.54
N LEU A 49 0.43 3.06 -0.06
CA LEU A 49 -0.70 2.44 0.64
C LEU A 49 -0.36 1.11 1.34
N LEU A 50 0.55 0.31 0.77
CA LEU A 50 1.02 -0.95 1.37
C LEU A 50 2.02 -0.72 2.50
N PHE A 51 2.93 0.24 2.35
CA PHE A 51 4.06 0.48 3.24
C PHE A 51 3.79 1.54 4.31
N ASP A 52 2.73 2.33 4.17
CA ASP A 52 2.57 3.52 5.00
C ASP A 52 2.45 3.19 6.48
N ARG A 53 2.96 4.12 7.30
CA ARG A 53 2.90 4.08 8.76
C ARG A 53 1.64 4.73 9.33
N TYR A 54 0.84 5.41 8.52
CA TYR A 54 -0.43 5.95 9.00
C TYR A 54 -1.33 4.81 9.49
N ASP A 55 -2.18 5.15 10.45
CA ASP A 55 -3.23 4.27 10.96
C ASP A 55 -4.27 4.14 9.85
N ALA A 56 -3.96 3.27 8.89
CA ALA A 56 -4.75 3.11 7.69
C ALA A 56 -6.08 2.44 8.08
N GLY A 57 -7.20 3.08 7.75
CA GLY A 57 -8.55 2.57 8.02
C GLY A 57 -8.95 1.34 7.19
N PHE A 58 -8.00 0.62 6.59
CA PHE A 58 -8.22 -0.53 5.71
C PHE A 58 -7.25 -1.69 5.95
N ASP A 59 -7.76 -2.92 5.79
CA ASP A 59 -7.00 -4.16 5.99
C ASP A 59 -6.43 -4.76 4.69
N HIS A 60 -7.06 -4.43 3.55
CA HIS A 60 -6.78 -5.05 2.26
C HIS A 60 -6.76 -4.00 1.14
N ILE A 61 -5.97 -4.28 0.10
CA ILE A 61 -5.99 -3.56 -1.17
C ILE A 61 -6.38 -4.55 -2.26
N GLU A 62 -7.36 -4.19 -3.08
CA GLU A 62 -7.73 -4.95 -4.28
C GLU A 62 -7.26 -4.18 -5.52
N ILE A 63 -6.43 -4.84 -6.34
CA ILE A 63 -5.89 -4.29 -7.58
C ILE A 63 -6.63 -4.97 -8.73
N HIS A 64 -7.34 -4.18 -9.53
CA HIS A 64 -8.02 -4.63 -10.73
C HIS A 64 -7.18 -4.28 -11.96
N VAL A 65 -6.87 -5.27 -12.79
CA VAL A 65 -6.19 -5.04 -14.07
C VAL A 65 -7.27 -4.79 -15.13
N PRO A 66 -7.31 -3.60 -15.75
CA PRO A 66 -8.23 -3.33 -16.85
C PRO A 66 -8.06 -4.37 -17.96
N ASP A 67 -9.14 -4.67 -18.67
CA ASP A 67 -9.21 -5.57 -19.83
C ASP A 67 -8.98 -7.07 -19.58
N SER A 68 -8.26 -7.47 -18.53
CA SER A 68 -8.08 -8.89 -18.18
C SER A 68 -9.16 -9.40 -17.24
N GLY A 69 -9.80 -8.51 -16.47
CA GLY A 69 -10.70 -8.87 -15.37
C GLY A 69 -9.97 -9.52 -14.18
N GLU A 70 -8.63 -9.60 -14.22
CA GLU A 70 -7.84 -10.13 -13.13
C GLU A 70 -7.92 -9.17 -11.93
N THR A 71 -8.19 -9.75 -10.76
CA THR A 71 -8.20 -9.03 -9.50
C THR A 71 -7.22 -9.69 -8.55
N LYS A 72 -6.31 -8.91 -7.96
CA LYS A 72 -5.43 -9.37 -6.88
C LYS A 72 -5.73 -8.64 -5.60
N ARG A 73 -6.03 -9.41 -4.56
CA ARG A 73 -6.24 -8.91 -3.21
C ARG A 73 -4.99 -9.12 -2.37
N ILE A 74 -4.51 -8.06 -1.74
CA ILE A 74 -3.33 -8.07 -0.88
C ILE A 74 -3.76 -7.70 0.54
N SER A 75 -3.41 -8.53 1.52
CA SER A 75 -3.58 -8.18 2.94
C SER A 75 -2.39 -7.33 3.38
N ARG A 76 -2.67 -6.16 3.95
CA ARG A 76 -1.63 -5.26 4.47
C ARG A 76 -0.85 -5.89 5.61
N THR A 77 -1.54 -6.55 6.54
CA THR A 77 -0.92 -7.25 7.67
C THR A 77 0.06 -8.34 7.20
N LEU A 78 -0.38 -9.24 6.31
CA LEU A 78 0.49 -10.31 5.81
C LEU A 78 1.70 -9.77 5.04
N PHE A 79 1.52 -8.67 4.30
CA PHE A 79 2.61 -8.02 3.59
C PHE A 79 3.64 -7.40 4.55
N GLN A 80 3.17 -6.69 5.58
CA GLN A 80 4.02 -6.09 6.61
C GLN A 80 4.75 -7.15 7.45
N GLU A 81 4.08 -8.25 7.82
CA GLU A 81 4.70 -9.40 8.50
C GLU A 81 5.81 -10.00 7.64
N SER A 82 5.54 -10.26 6.36
CA SER A 82 6.52 -10.80 5.41
C SER A 82 7.74 -9.90 5.25
N LEU A 83 7.55 -8.58 5.20
CA LEU A 83 8.64 -7.60 5.16
C LEU A 83 9.44 -7.56 6.45
N SER A 84 8.77 -7.64 7.61
CA SER A 84 9.44 -7.71 8.90
C SER A 84 10.32 -8.96 8.97
N GLU A 85 9.81 -10.12 8.55
CA GLU A 85 10.58 -11.35 8.44
C GLU A 85 11.77 -11.22 7.49
N LEU A 86 11.58 -10.67 6.29
CA LEU A 86 12.66 -10.42 5.34
C LEU A 86 13.71 -9.44 5.90
N SER A 87 13.28 -8.38 6.58
CA SER A 87 14.18 -7.42 7.23
C SER A 87 14.98 -8.06 8.35
N ASN A 88 14.41 -9.03 9.07
CA ASN A 88 15.12 -9.81 10.09
C ASN A 88 16.15 -10.76 9.47
N VAL A 89 15.91 -11.27 8.26
CA VAL A 89 16.87 -12.10 7.52
C VAL A 89 18.00 -11.25 6.93
N ILE A 90 17.67 -10.10 6.32
CA ILE A 90 18.64 -9.21 5.66
C ILE A 90 19.43 -8.39 6.70
N GLY A 91 18.79 -8.00 7.80
CA GLY A 91 19.38 -7.25 8.92
C GLY A 91 20.20 -8.10 9.89
N ASN A 92 20.29 -9.42 9.69
CA ASN A 92 21.01 -10.33 10.58
C ASN A 92 22.12 -11.14 9.87
N GLN A 93 22.98 -10.45 9.10
CA GLN A 93 24.33 -10.93 8.77
C GLN A 93 25.43 -10.11 9.48
N GLY A 94 25.08 -9.42 10.57
CA GLY A 94 26.01 -8.65 11.40
C GLY A 94 26.55 -9.37 12.64
N ALA A 95 26.11 -10.60 12.91
CA ALA A 95 26.70 -11.43 13.96
C ALA A 95 27.86 -12.26 13.37
N PHE A 96 28.92 -11.57 12.94
CA PHE A 96 30.26 -12.17 12.93
C PHE A 96 30.58 -12.55 14.37
N GLY A 97 30.21 -13.77 14.75
CA GLY A 97 30.84 -14.51 15.83
C GLY A 97 32.29 -14.82 15.44
N SER A 98 33.15 -13.81 15.41
CA SER A 98 34.55 -13.99 15.74
C SER A 98 34.71 -13.53 17.18
N SER A 99 34.49 -14.50 18.08
CA SER A 99 34.99 -14.48 19.45
C SER A 99 36.47 -14.08 19.50
N PHE A 100 36.82 -13.43 20.61
CA PHE A 100 38.15 -13.30 21.24
C PHE A 100 39.37 -13.92 20.53
#